data_AF-A0A7S0Z1D0-F1
#
_entry.id   AF-A0A7S0Z1D0-F1
#
_cell.length_a   1.000
_cell.length_b   1.000
_cell.length_c   1.000
_cell.angle_alpha   90.00
_cell.angle_beta   90.00
_cell.angle_gamma   90.00
#
_symmetry.space_group_name_H-M   'P 1'
#
loop_
_entity.id
_entity.type
_entity.pdbx_description
1 polymer ?
#
loop_
_entity_poly.entity_id
_entity_poly.type
_entity_poly.pdbx_seq_one_letter_code
_entity_poly.pdbx_strand_id
1 'polypeptide(L)'
;GEYRPVPLEDLSLLPQRVLLLDHHTHAFIWSGSGASGAEFDGVRAAAAGHAMQWASGRFPSPEVIAFGEGESMARWLVSRLDPSHRVAGSGGIVGAVRGFFKA
;
A
#
# COMPACT_ATOMS: atom_id res chain seq x y z
N GLY A 1 -10.15 10.06 -6.91
CA GLY A 1 -8.89 10.74 -6.58
C GLY A 1 -7.77 10.13 -7.39
N GLU A 2 -6.71 10.88 -7.66
CA GLU A 2 -5.56 10.38 -8.42
C GLU A 2 -4.57 9.63 -7.51
N TYR A 3 -4.07 8.47 -7.95
CA TYR A 3 -3.02 7.73 -7.24
C TYR A 3 -1.65 8.27 -7.62
N ARG A 4 -0.83 8.60 -6.61
CA ARG A 4 0.56 9.04 -6.84
C ARG A 4 1.50 7.89 -6.53
N PRO A 5 2.40 7.52 -7.46
CA PRO A 5 3.44 6.55 -7.13
C PRO A 5 4.36 7.09 -6.03
N VAL A 6 4.77 6.21 -5.12
CA VAL A 6 5.72 6.46 -4.04
C VAL A 6 6.76 5.33 -4.03
N PRO A 7 7.94 5.54 -3.45
CA PRO A 7 8.97 4.50 -3.39
C PRO A 7 8.52 3.29 -2.55
N LEU A 8 8.99 2.09 -2.90
CA LEU A 8 8.78 0.85 -2.13
C LEU A 8 9.73 0.78 -0.93
N GLU A 9 9.59 1.75 -0.04
CA GLU A 9 10.39 1.90 1.18
C GLU A 9 9.50 2.23 2.37
N ASP A 10 10.00 2.00 3.58
CA ASP A 10 9.23 2.25 4.80
C ASP A 10 8.92 3.74 5.07
N LEU A 11 9.70 4.67 4.54
CA LEU A 11 9.39 6.11 4.59
C LEU A 11 8.10 6.48 3.86
N SER A 12 7.59 5.62 2.97
CA SER A 12 6.28 5.81 2.33
C SER A 12 5.10 5.56 3.29
N LEU A 13 5.31 4.86 4.41
CA LEU A 13 4.29 4.53 5.43
C LEU A 13 3.97 5.72 6.34
N LEU A 14 3.41 6.79 5.77
CA LEU A 14 3.01 7.96 6.56
C LEU A 14 1.62 7.77 7.20
N PRO A 15 1.39 8.28 8.42
CA PRO A 15 0.16 7.98 9.17
C PRO A 15 -1.13 8.49 8.49
N GLN A 16 -1.06 9.52 7.65
CA GLN A 16 -2.21 10.15 6.99
C GLN A 16 -2.45 9.62 5.57
N ARG A 17 -1.96 8.41 5.27
CA ARG A 17 -2.04 7.82 3.92
C ARG A 17 -2.80 6.51 3.90
N VAL A 18 -3.45 6.26 2.77
CA VAL A 18 -3.86 4.93 2.33
C VAL A 18 -2.97 4.54 1.17
N LEU A 19 -2.35 3.38 1.25
CA LEU A 19 -1.45 2.84 0.24
C LEU A 19 -2.05 1.61 -0.41
N LEU A 20 -1.87 1.49 -1.73
CA LEU A 20 -2.15 0.27 -2.48
C LEU A 20 -0.82 -0.29 -2.98
N LEU A 21 -0.53 -1.53 -2.59
CA LEU A 21 0.61 -2.31 -3.08
C LEU A 21 0.10 -3.53 -3.83
N ASP A 22 0.45 -3.62 -5.11
CA ASP A 22 0.21 -4.79 -5.92
C ASP A 22 1.40 -5.75 -5.82
N HIS A 23 1.17 -6.93 -5.26
CA HIS A 23 2.14 -8.00 -5.09
C HIS A 23 1.68 -9.26 -5.84
N HIS A 24 1.27 -9.08 -7.09
CA HIS A 24 0.92 -10.12 -8.06
C HIS A 24 -0.25 -11.02 -7.66
N THR A 25 -0.06 -11.96 -6.72
CA THR A 25 -1.10 -12.84 -6.17
C THR A 25 -1.87 -12.19 -5.03
N HIS A 26 -1.37 -11.11 -4.46
CA HIS A 26 -2.03 -10.34 -3.41
C HIS A 26 -1.97 -8.86 -3.74
N ALA A 27 -3.02 -8.13 -3.37
CA ALA A 27 -3.01 -6.68 -3.35
C ALA A 27 -3.28 -6.21 -1.91
N PHE A 28 -2.39 -5.39 -1.38
CA PHE A 28 -2.47 -4.90 -0.01
C PHE A 28 -2.97 -3.47 0.01
N ILE A 29 -3.99 -3.22 0.84
CA ILE A 29 -4.51 -1.89 1.15
C ILE A 29 -4.11 -1.58 2.59
N TRP A 30 -3.12 -0.71 2.76
CA TRP A 30 -2.65 -0.30 4.08
C TRP A 30 -3.18 1.07 4.44
N SER A 31 -3.72 1.22 5.65
CA SER A 31 -4.14 2.52 6.20
C SER A 31 -3.22 2.93 7.34
N GLY A 32 -2.62 4.11 7.25
CA GLY A 32 -1.90 4.72 8.36
C GLY A 32 -2.83 5.01 9.54
N SER A 33 -2.26 5.17 10.74
CA SER A 33 -3.02 5.40 11.97
C SER A 33 -3.94 6.63 11.90
N GLY A 34 -3.53 7.68 11.19
CA GLY A 34 -4.34 8.87 10.90
C GLY A 34 -5.31 8.74 9.72
N ALA A 35 -5.33 7.60 9.02
CA ALA A 35 -6.25 7.29 7.92
C ALA A 35 -7.14 6.05 8.23
N SER A 36 -7.26 5.69 9.51
CA SER A 36 -8.00 4.51 9.98
C SER A 36 -9.51 4.75 10.14
N GLY A 37 -9.96 6.00 10.20
CA GLY A 37 -11.36 6.37 10.38
C GLY A 37 -12.29 5.96 9.22
N ALA A 38 -13.60 5.93 9.50
CA ALA A 38 -14.64 5.55 8.53
C ALA A 38 -14.75 6.55 7.36
N GLU A 39 -14.32 7.80 7.55
CA GLU A 39 -14.22 8.81 6.50
C GLU A 39 -13.28 8.42 5.35
N PHE A 40 -12.43 7.40 5.56
CA PHE A 40 -11.53 6.82 4.56
C PHE A 40 -12.04 5.51 3.94
N ASP A 41 -13.22 5.01 4.32
CA ASP A 41 -13.79 3.77 3.76
C ASP A 41 -13.99 3.86 2.24
N GLY A 42 -14.46 5.02 1.76
CA GLY A 42 -14.58 5.26 0.32
C GLY A 42 -13.24 5.21 -0.41
N VAL A 43 -12.14 5.62 0.24
CA VAL A 43 -10.78 5.55 -0.32
C VAL A 43 -10.30 4.11 -0.38
N ARG A 44 -10.54 3.32 0.68
CA ARG A 44 -10.22 1.89 0.72
C ARG A 44 -11.02 1.10 -0.33
N ALA A 45 -12.32 1.37 -0.47
CA ALA A 45 -13.16 0.74 -1.48
C ALA A 45 -12.69 1.07 -2.91
N ALA A 46 -12.32 2.33 -3.16
CA ALA A 46 -11.74 2.73 -4.44
C ALA A 46 -10.40 2.03 -4.72
N ALA A 47 -9.54 1.86 -3.70
CA ALA A 47 -8.28 1.12 -3.82
C ALA A 47 -8.51 -0.36 -4.15
N ALA A 48 -9.49 -1.00 -3.54
CA ALA A 48 -9.87 -2.37 -3.88
C ALA A 48 -10.36 -2.49 -5.33
N GLY A 49 -11.20 -1.56 -5.79
CA GLY A 49 -11.62 -1.50 -7.19
C GLY A 49 -10.44 -1.32 -8.15
N HIS A 50 -9.48 -0.47 -7.81
CA HIS A 50 -8.29 -0.25 -8.64
C HIS A 50 -7.36 -1.47 -8.68
N ALA A 51 -7.19 -2.16 -7.55
CA ALA A 51 -6.44 -3.41 -7.49
C ALA A 51 -7.01 -4.47 -8.43
N MET A 52 -8.34 -4.63 -8.44
CA MET A 52 -9.02 -5.57 -9.33
C MET A 52 -8.88 -5.16 -10.81
N GLN A 53 -8.92 -3.86 -11.11
CA GLN A 53 -8.69 -3.35 -12.46
C GLN A 53 -7.26 -3.63 -12.94
N TRP A 54 -6.24 -3.40 -12.11
CA TRP A 54 -4.84 -3.72 -12.46
C TRP A 54 -4.61 -5.20 -12.69
N ALA A 55 -5.39 -6.02 -12.00
CA ALA A 55 -5.31 -7.46 -12.09
C ALA A 55 -6.24 -8.06 -13.15
N SER A 56 -6.94 -7.23 -13.94
CA SER A 56 -7.82 -7.74 -14.99
C SER A 56 -7.03 -8.62 -15.95
N GLY A 57 -7.39 -9.90 -16.03
CA GLY A 57 -6.72 -10.89 -16.89
C GLY A 57 -5.55 -11.64 -16.24
N ARG A 58 -5.26 -11.44 -14.95
CA ARG A 58 -4.27 -12.25 -14.23
C ARG A 58 -4.88 -13.58 -13.76
N PHE A 59 -4.05 -14.62 -13.75
CA PHE A 59 -4.38 -15.91 -13.16
C PHE A 59 -3.21 -16.40 -12.26
N PRO A 60 -3.45 -16.70 -10.97
CA PRO A 60 -4.73 -16.58 -10.27
C PRO A 60 -5.17 -15.12 -10.11
N SER A 61 -6.47 -14.90 -9.89
CA SER A 61 -6.97 -13.59 -9.46
C SER A 61 -6.36 -13.25 -8.09
N PRO A 62 -5.86 -12.03 -7.86
CA PRO A 62 -5.24 -11.70 -6.61
C PRO A 62 -6.25 -11.63 -5.48
N GLU A 63 -5.80 -11.96 -4.28
CA GLU A 63 -6.53 -11.68 -3.04
C GLU A 63 -6.28 -10.24 -2.60
N VAL A 64 -7.35 -9.48 -2.36
CA VAL A 64 -7.25 -8.10 -1.85
C VAL A 64 -7.37 -8.13 -0.34
N ILE A 65 -6.34 -7.68 0.36
CA ILE A 65 -6.27 -7.69 1.83
C ILE A 65 -6.10 -6.26 2.33
N ALA A 66 -6.96 -5.84 3.26
CA ALA A 66 -6.90 -4.53 3.89
C ALA A 66 -6.52 -4.63 5.36
N PHE A 67 -5.64 -3.75 5.84
CA PHE A 67 -5.20 -3.70 7.24
C PHE A 67 -4.66 -2.32 7.63
N GLY A 68 -4.63 -2.04 8.93
CA GLY A 68 -4.11 -0.81 9.51
C GLY A 68 -2.64 -0.87 9.95
N GLU A 69 -2.07 0.31 10.21
CA GLU A 69 -0.80 0.47 10.91
C GLU A 69 -0.83 -0.24 12.28
N GLY A 70 0.23 -1.01 12.57
CA GLY A 70 0.37 -1.75 13.84
C GLY A 70 -0.36 -3.09 13.90
N GLU A 71 -1.22 -3.43 12.93
CA GLU A 71 -1.86 -4.74 12.89
C GLU A 71 -0.86 -5.85 12.52
N SER A 72 -1.09 -7.07 13.02
CA SER A 72 -0.25 -8.24 12.73
C SER A 72 -0.12 -8.49 11.22
N MET A 73 -1.19 -8.21 10.45
CA MET A 73 -1.22 -8.37 9.00
C MET A 73 -0.33 -7.36 8.28
N ALA A 74 -0.06 -6.18 8.87
CA ALA A 74 0.80 -5.16 8.27
C ALA A 74 2.25 -5.65 8.05
N ARG A 75 2.69 -6.67 8.79
CA ARG A 75 4.00 -7.33 8.56
C ARG A 75 4.13 -7.88 7.15
N TRP A 76 3.04 -8.32 6.53
CA TRP A 76 3.07 -8.78 5.14
C TRP A 76 3.53 -7.67 4.22
N LEU A 77 3.01 -6.45 4.36
CA LEU A 77 3.47 -5.33 3.55
C LEU A 77 4.89 -4.88 3.92
N VAL A 78 5.19 -4.72 5.22
CA VAL A 78 6.48 -4.21 5.71
C VAL A 78 7.65 -5.08 5.25
N SER A 79 7.50 -6.40 5.18
CA SER A 79 8.56 -7.30 4.69
C SER A 79 8.91 -7.16 3.21
N ARG A 80 8.16 -6.34 2.44
CA ARG A 80 8.47 -6.04 1.01
C ARG A 80 9.10 -4.66 0.81
N LEU A 81 9.23 -3.86 1.87
CA LEU A 81 9.75 -2.50 1.78
C LEU A 81 11.28 -2.48 2.00
N ASP A 82 11.96 -1.58 1.31
CA ASP A 82 13.35 -1.22 1.61
C ASP A 82 13.41 -0.53 2.98
N PRO A 83 14.29 -0.98 3.92
CA PRO A 83 14.41 -0.38 5.24
C PRO A 83 15.18 0.95 5.25
N SER A 84 14.71 1.96 4.51
CA SER A 84 15.41 3.22 4.28
C SER A 84 15.56 4.08 5.55
N HIS A 85 14.69 3.94 6.55
CA HIS A 85 14.91 4.60 7.86
C HIS A 85 16.16 4.10 8.61
N ARG A 86 16.70 2.93 8.24
CA ARG A 86 17.78 2.26 8.98
C ARG A 86 19.15 2.36 8.31
N VAL A 87 19.24 2.74 7.03
CA VAL A 87 20.51 2.65 6.29
C VAL A 87 20.73 3.85 5.37
N ALA A 88 21.66 4.73 5.76
CA ALA A 88 22.38 5.59 4.82
C ALA A 88 23.32 4.73 3.96
N GLY A 89 22.80 4.11 2.89
CA GLY A 89 23.61 3.43 1.88
C GLY A 89 23.25 1.98 1.58
N SER A 90 22.23 1.76 0.76
CA SER A 90 22.17 0.60 -0.14
C SER A 90 21.19 0.92 -1.27
N GLY A 91 21.60 0.65 -2.51
CA GLY A 91 20.87 1.02 -3.73
C GLY A 91 19.48 0.42 -3.79
N GLY A 92 18.49 1.27 -4.05
CA GLY A 92 17.07 0.92 -4.02
C GLY A 92 16.64 0.00 -5.16
N ILE A 93 15.84 -0.99 -4.82
CA ILE A 93 15.08 -1.80 -5.77
C ILE A 93 13.80 -1.02 -6.09
N VAL A 94 13.57 -0.72 -7.37
CA VAL A 94 12.37 0.01 -7.81
C VAL A 94 11.18 -0.95 -7.86
N GLY A 95 10.36 -0.94 -6.82
CA GLY A 95 8.99 -1.41 -6.84
C GLY A 95 8.02 -0.22 -6.83
N ALA A 96 6.91 -0.31 -7.56
CA ALA A 96 5.90 0.74 -7.60
C ALA A 96 4.92 0.58 -6.43
N VAL A 97 5.02 1.42 -5.39
CA VAL A 97 3.91 1.66 -4.48
C VAL A 97 3.09 2.81 -5.06
N ARG A 98 1.76 2.77 -5.00
CA ARG A 98 0.92 3.93 -5.35
C ARG A 98 0.12 4.32 -4.12
N GLY A 99 0.42 5.50 -3.59
CA GLY A 99 -0.22 6.07 -2.42
C GLY A 99 -1.24 7.14 -2.76
N PHE A 100 -2.24 7.30 -1.89
CA PHE A 100 -3.17 8.41 -1.92
C PHE A 100 -2.80 9.45 -0.83
N PHE A 101 -2.96 10.73 -1.17
CA PHE A 101 -2.82 11.87 -0.25
C PHE A 101 -4.11 12.70 -0.32
N LYS A 102 -4.71 12.97 0.83
CA LYS A 102 -5.81 13.94 0.98
C LYS A 102 -5.34 15.00 1.97
N ALA A 103 -5.29 16.25 1.52
CA ALA A 103 -5.17 17.41 2.40
C ALA A 103 -6.52 17.69 3.08
#